data_AF-A0A3D1US79-F1
#
_entry.id   AF-A0A3D1US79-F1
#
_cell.length_a   1.000
_cell.length_b   1.000
_cell.length_c   1.000
_cell.angle_alpha   90.00
_cell.angle_beta   90.00
_cell.angle_gamma   90.00
#
_symmetry.space_group_name_H-M   'P 1'
#
loop_
_entity.id
_entity.type
_entity.pdbx_description
1 polymer ?
#
loop_
_entity_poly.entity_id
_entity_poly.type
_entity_poly.pdbx_seq_one_letter_code
_entity_poly.pdbx_strand_id
1 'polypeptide(L)'
;MIRKKLLTAYCLSYGNWTVIPRQWAESFGEMSDLGFDAVALSFSESEMRYARRTFEMQIAAAHQAGIKVFVIPSRIGGRLAGAPLMGSLWLHENPSACLPENPGIACIESPEFREWSLEFIRTLIRDYEVDGIIWDEPKAADFVTRHPAAVAALGEGYGKEHICRSFAELIGDWTSAARQIRPELIVSIFNMPHTSPQFTGLCAGLPGIDYAGFDGGLSLQSYFHETPSKHKPYLMETWARTLNECAEHHCGTFALIENMLLPASQHETFAENLESFLKSAQPDHLACYYYAHDNEVPEEAQKITMDIIHKFYLDK
;
A
#
# COMPACT_ATOMS: atom_id res chain seq x y z
N MET A 1 20.11 15.51 7.16
CA MET A 1 18.90 15.68 7.98
C MET A 1 18.46 14.29 8.42
N ILE A 2 18.29 14.07 9.72
CA ILE A 2 17.72 12.81 10.23
C ILE A 2 16.28 12.78 9.71
N ARG A 3 15.90 11.78 8.91
CA ARG A 3 14.52 11.63 8.43
C ARG A 3 13.63 11.43 9.66
N LYS A 4 12.55 12.22 9.77
CA LYS A 4 11.54 12.03 10.82
C LYS A 4 10.91 10.65 10.58
N LYS A 5 10.88 9.80 11.61
CA LYS A 5 10.06 8.58 11.61
C LYS A 5 8.62 8.96 11.29
N LEU A 6 7.96 8.15 10.47
CA LEU A 6 6.59 8.38 10.03
C LEU A 6 5.72 7.19 10.46
N LEU A 7 4.63 7.46 11.16
CA LEU A 7 3.64 6.45 11.54
C LEU A 7 2.31 6.68 10.80
N THR A 8 1.87 5.67 10.05
CA THR A 8 0.64 5.76 9.23
C THR A 8 -0.43 4.74 9.66
N ALA A 9 -1.65 5.22 9.89
CA ALA A 9 -2.84 4.41 10.14
C ALA A 9 -3.38 3.85 8.82
N TYR A 10 -3.26 2.55 8.60
CA TYR A 10 -3.69 1.89 7.37
C TYR A 10 -5.17 1.50 7.45
N CYS A 11 -6.04 2.20 6.71
CA CYS A 11 -7.50 2.05 6.85
C CYS A 11 -8.22 1.52 5.60
N LEU A 12 -7.58 1.57 4.43
CA LEU A 12 -8.20 1.21 3.13
C LEU A 12 -9.51 2.00 2.88
N SER A 13 -10.63 1.32 2.57
CA SER A 13 -11.92 1.93 2.26
C SER A 13 -12.73 2.17 3.54
N TYR A 14 -12.59 3.38 4.10
CA TYR A 14 -13.13 3.70 5.43
C TYR A 14 -14.38 4.59 5.37
N GLY A 15 -15.57 3.99 5.30
CA GLY A 15 -16.83 4.75 5.33
C GLY A 15 -17.23 5.38 3.98
N ASN A 16 -16.79 4.81 2.86
CA ASN A 16 -17.09 5.33 1.52
C ASN A 16 -18.59 5.28 1.18
N TRP A 17 -19.30 4.24 1.63
CA TRP A 17 -20.71 4.01 1.29
C TRP A 17 -21.70 4.39 2.40
N THR A 18 -21.21 4.54 3.63
CA THR A 18 -21.98 5.02 4.78
C THR A 18 -21.23 6.20 5.39
N VAL A 19 -21.73 7.40 5.14
CA VAL A 19 -21.06 8.65 5.52
C VAL A 19 -21.64 9.19 6.82
N ILE A 20 -20.88 9.08 7.90
CA ILE A 20 -21.25 9.60 9.22
C ILE A 20 -20.12 10.52 9.70
N PRO A 21 -20.15 11.83 9.37
CA PRO A 21 -19.01 12.73 9.59
C PRO A 21 -18.50 12.79 11.03
N ARG A 22 -19.40 12.66 12.03
CA ARG A 22 -18.99 12.62 13.44
C ARG A 22 -18.08 11.42 13.77
N GLN A 23 -18.31 10.26 13.14
CA GLN A 23 -17.48 9.07 13.36
C GLN A 23 -16.09 9.27 12.75
N TRP A 24 -16.00 9.92 11.59
CA TRP A 24 -14.69 10.28 11.03
C TRP A 24 -13.93 11.26 11.93
N ALA A 25 -14.61 12.28 12.45
CA ALA A 25 -13.99 13.21 13.38
C ALA A 25 -13.50 12.51 14.66
N GLU A 26 -14.30 11.59 15.21
CA GLU A 26 -13.92 10.77 16.37
C GLU A 26 -12.73 9.87 16.05
N SER A 27 -12.76 9.09 14.97
CA SER A 27 -11.68 8.17 14.60
C SER A 27 -10.39 8.88 14.18
N PHE A 28 -10.47 9.96 13.41
CA PHE A 28 -9.26 10.74 13.06
C PHE A 28 -8.73 11.49 14.28
N GLY A 29 -9.58 11.97 15.18
CA GLY A 29 -9.14 12.52 16.47
C GLY A 29 -8.37 11.47 17.29
N GLU A 30 -8.92 10.27 17.41
CA GLU A 30 -8.26 9.17 18.12
C GLU A 30 -6.93 8.75 17.46
N MET A 31 -6.87 8.66 16.12
CA MET A 31 -5.61 8.38 15.42
C MET A 31 -4.52 9.42 15.77
N SER A 32 -4.91 10.69 15.90
CA SER A 32 -3.98 11.77 16.27
C SER A 32 -3.51 11.60 17.71
N ASP A 33 -4.43 11.29 18.63
CA ASP A 33 -4.12 11.03 20.05
C ASP A 33 -3.22 9.79 20.22
N LEU A 34 -3.39 8.79 19.34
CA LEU A 34 -2.54 7.60 19.25
C LEU A 34 -1.20 7.86 18.55
N GLY A 35 -0.92 9.09 18.11
CA GLY A 35 0.38 9.49 17.57
C GLY A 35 0.62 9.12 16.11
N PHE A 36 -0.43 8.79 15.34
CA PHE A 36 -0.31 8.66 13.89
C PHE A 36 -0.02 10.02 13.24
N ASP A 37 0.95 10.07 12.33
CA ASP A 37 1.23 11.26 11.52
C ASP A 37 0.32 11.34 10.28
N ALA A 38 -0.14 10.18 9.79
CA ALA A 38 -0.92 10.05 8.57
C ALA A 38 -1.98 8.94 8.65
N VAL A 39 -3.00 9.04 7.79
CA VAL A 39 -3.96 7.97 7.49
C VAL A 39 -3.85 7.57 6.02
N ALA A 40 -3.81 6.27 5.75
CA ALA A 40 -3.79 5.73 4.40
C ALA A 40 -5.20 5.31 3.96
N LEU A 41 -5.73 5.98 2.95
CA LEU A 41 -7.08 5.78 2.41
C LEU A 41 -7.01 5.25 0.97
N SER A 42 -7.78 4.19 0.69
CA SER A 42 -7.91 3.65 -0.66
C SER A 42 -8.75 4.53 -1.56
N PHE A 43 -8.29 4.69 -2.80
CA PHE A 43 -9.05 5.33 -3.87
C PHE A 43 -8.94 4.50 -5.15
N SER A 44 -10.06 3.90 -5.56
CA SER A 44 -10.15 3.10 -6.78
C SER A 44 -11.00 3.78 -7.85
N GLU A 45 -11.18 3.11 -8.97
CA GLU A 45 -12.09 3.51 -10.04
C GLU A 45 -13.54 3.68 -9.56
N SER A 46 -13.96 2.95 -8.52
CA SER A 46 -15.29 3.11 -7.94
C SER A 46 -15.43 4.41 -7.15
N GLU A 47 -14.46 4.77 -6.31
CA GLU A 47 -14.47 6.07 -5.64
C GLU A 47 -14.45 7.20 -6.67
N MET A 48 -13.63 7.06 -7.72
CA MET A 48 -13.58 8.02 -8.83
C MET A 48 -14.94 8.21 -9.51
N ARG A 49 -15.74 7.15 -9.64
CA ARG A 49 -17.04 7.22 -10.34
C ARG A 49 -18.20 7.61 -9.42
N TYR A 50 -18.19 7.17 -8.16
CA TYR A 50 -19.37 7.19 -7.30
C TYR A 50 -19.19 7.91 -5.97
N ALA A 51 -17.96 8.11 -5.49
CA ALA A 51 -17.71 8.57 -4.11
C ALA A 51 -16.73 9.75 -4.00
N ARG A 52 -16.52 10.51 -5.08
CA ARG A 52 -15.57 11.65 -5.12
C ARG A 52 -15.74 12.65 -3.98
N ARG A 53 -16.98 13.09 -3.73
CA ARG A 53 -17.29 14.04 -2.65
C ARG A 53 -17.06 13.42 -1.27
N THR A 54 -17.37 12.14 -1.10
CA THR A 54 -17.09 11.41 0.14
C THR A 54 -15.60 11.42 0.44
N PHE A 55 -14.77 11.15 -0.56
CA PHE A 55 -13.32 11.16 -0.41
C PHE A 55 -12.76 12.55 -0.07
N GLU A 56 -13.21 13.59 -0.76
CA GLU A 56 -12.88 14.99 -0.42
C GLU A 56 -13.24 15.32 1.04
N MET A 57 -14.41 14.88 1.52
CA MET A 57 -14.83 15.10 2.91
C MET A 57 -13.97 14.34 3.92
N GLN A 58 -13.56 13.09 3.62
CA GLN A 58 -12.64 12.33 4.49
C GLN A 58 -11.29 13.03 4.61
N ILE A 59 -10.77 13.56 3.50
CA ILE A 59 -9.50 14.32 3.52
C ILE A 59 -9.62 15.54 4.41
N ALA A 60 -10.67 16.34 4.20
CA ALA A 60 -10.89 17.53 5.02
C ALA A 60 -11.03 17.20 6.51
N ALA A 61 -11.71 16.09 6.85
CA ALA A 61 -11.87 15.65 8.23
C ALA A 61 -10.53 15.18 8.85
N ALA A 62 -9.70 14.45 8.12
CA ALA A 62 -8.37 14.03 8.58
C ALA A 62 -7.45 15.23 8.82
N HIS A 63 -7.45 16.21 7.90
CA HIS A 63 -6.69 17.44 8.06
C HIS A 63 -7.17 18.29 9.23
N GLN A 64 -8.48 18.35 9.49
CA GLN A 64 -9.03 19.03 10.68
C GLN A 64 -8.56 18.39 11.99
N ALA A 65 -8.33 17.07 11.98
CA ALA A 65 -7.74 16.35 13.11
C ALA A 65 -6.20 16.46 13.16
N GLY A 66 -5.56 17.17 12.23
CA GLY A 66 -4.11 17.34 12.18
C GLY A 66 -3.34 16.17 11.57
N ILE A 67 -4.02 15.25 10.89
CA ILE A 67 -3.43 14.04 10.30
C ILE A 67 -3.28 14.22 8.79
N LYS A 68 -2.12 13.83 8.25
CA LYS A 68 -1.89 13.81 6.79
C LYS A 68 -2.68 12.71 6.10
N VAL A 69 -3.02 12.89 4.84
CA VAL A 69 -3.72 11.85 4.06
C VAL A 69 -2.81 11.27 3.00
N PHE A 70 -2.55 9.98 3.13
CA PHE A 70 -1.85 9.20 2.11
C PHE A 70 -2.90 8.45 1.30
N VAL A 71 -2.88 8.62 -0.03
CA VAL A 71 -3.78 7.87 -0.89
C VAL A 71 -3.12 6.57 -1.33
N ILE A 72 -3.92 5.50 -1.36
CA ILE A 72 -3.56 4.22 -1.96
C ILE A 72 -4.35 4.13 -3.27
N PRO A 73 -3.72 4.32 -4.44
CA PRO A 73 -4.39 4.13 -5.73
C PRO A 73 -4.69 2.63 -5.92
N SER A 74 -5.91 2.23 -5.58
CA SER A 74 -6.27 0.83 -5.42
C SER A 74 -6.73 0.21 -6.73
N ARG A 75 -6.29 -1.02 -6.99
CA ARG A 75 -6.81 -1.92 -8.04
C ARG A 75 -6.68 -1.41 -9.48
N ILE A 76 -5.89 -0.37 -9.75
CA ILE A 76 -5.69 0.21 -11.09
C ILE A 76 -5.29 -0.89 -12.09
N GLY A 77 -6.18 -1.21 -13.04
CA GLY A 77 -5.96 -2.27 -14.03
C GLY A 77 -5.67 -3.65 -13.44
N GLY A 78 -6.06 -3.91 -12.19
CA GLY A 78 -5.68 -5.12 -11.47
C GLY A 78 -4.18 -5.26 -11.18
N ARG A 79 -3.39 -4.19 -11.36
CA ARG A 79 -1.93 -4.19 -11.22
C ARG A 79 -1.43 -3.77 -9.85
N LEU A 80 -2.28 -3.15 -9.03
CA LEU A 80 -1.99 -2.84 -7.63
C LEU A 80 -2.98 -3.59 -6.72
N ALA A 81 -2.61 -3.82 -5.47
CA ALA A 81 -3.54 -4.24 -4.44
C ALA A 81 -4.44 -3.07 -4.01
N GLY A 82 -4.41 -2.66 -2.75
CA GLY A 82 -5.38 -1.76 -2.14
C GLY A 82 -6.65 -2.50 -1.71
N ALA A 83 -7.73 -1.73 -1.52
CA ALA A 83 -9.00 -2.26 -1.01
C ALA A 83 -9.48 -3.50 -1.81
N PRO A 84 -9.84 -4.61 -1.13
CA PRO A 84 -10.15 -5.87 -1.79
C PRO A 84 -11.52 -5.85 -2.50
N LEU A 85 -11.80 -6.92 -3.26
CA LEU A 85 -13.11 -7.22 -3.86
C LEU A 85 -13.58 -6.28 -5.00
N MET A 86 -12.69 -5.45 -5.53
CA MET A 86 -12.97 -4.59 -6.69
C MET A 86 -12.16 -5.02 -7.92
N GLY A 87 -12.85 -5.43 -8.97
CA GLY A 87 -12.27 -5.57 -10.32
C GLY A 87 -12.05 -4.19 -10.97
N SER A 88 -11.20 -4.13 -11.98
CA SER A 88 -11.03 -2.89 -12.76
C SER A 88 -12.25 -2.67 -13.66
N LEU A 89 -12.94 -1.53 -13.45
CA LEU A 89 -14.10 -1.14 -14.25
C LEU A 89 -13.65 -0.75 -15.66
N TRP A 90 -12.50 -0.10 -15.77
CA TRP A 90 -11.86 0.27 -17.02
C TRP A 90 -11.52 -0.95 -17.87
N LEU A 91 -10.98 -2.02 -17.28
CA LEU A 91 -10.74 -3.27 -18.04
C LEU A 91 -12.03 -3.93 -18.52
N HIS A 92 -13.12 -3.84 -17.75
CA HIS A 92 -14.42 -4.32 -18.21
C HIS A 92 -14.90 -3.55 -19.46
N GLU A 93 -14.66 -2.25 -19.50
CA GLU A 93 -15.00 -1.38 -20.64
C GLU A 93 -13.95 -1.46 -21.77
N ASN A 94 -12.74 -1.95 -21.51
CA ASN A 94 -11.60 -2.03 -22.44
C ASN A 94 -10.99 -3.46 -22.47
N PRO A 95 -11.76 -4.48 -22.88
CA PRO A 95 -11.32 -5.88 -22.81
C PRO A 95 -10.11 -6.19 -23.71
N SER A 96 -9.84 -5.35 -24.72
CA SER A 96 -8.65 -5.48 -25.57
C SER A 96 -7.34 -5.18 -24.84
N ALA A 97 -7.39 -4.57 -23.65
CA ALA A 97 -6.21 -4.30 -22.83
C ALA A 97 -5.96 -5.41 -21.79
N CYS A 98 -6.86 -6.39 -21.65
CA CYS A 98 -6.71 -7.52 -20.73
C CYS A 98 -5.59 -8.47 -21.18
N LEU A 99 -4.85 -9.06 -20.24
CA LEU A 99 -3.93 -10.15 -20.59
C LEU A 99 -4.71 -11.39 -21.06
N PRO A 100 -4.32 -12.04 -22.18
CA PRO A 100 -4.97 -13.26 -22.63
C PRO A 100 -4.91 -14.41 -21.62
N GLU A 101 -3.86 -14.47 -20.80
CA GLU A 101 -3.64 -15.52 -19.79
C GLU A 101 -4.30 -15.21 -18.45
N ASN A 102 -4.60 -13.94 -18.19
CA ASN A 102 -5.26 -13.49 -16.97
C ASN A 102 -6.10 -12.24 -17.28
N PRO A 103 -7.36 -12.42 -17.71
CA PRO A 103 -8.20 -11.30 -18.15
C PRO A 103 -8.52 -10.27 -17.06
N GLY A 104 -8.24 -10.58 -15.79
CA GLY A 104 -8.45 -9.66 -14.67
C GLY A 104 -7.36 -8.59 -14.51
N ILE A 105 -6.30 -8.63 -15.32
CA ILE A 105 -5.17 -7.68 -15.24
C ILE A 105 -4.87 -7.04 -16.59
N ALA A 106 -4.47 -5.78 -16.55
CA ALA A 106 -4.17 -4.97 -17.72
C ALA A 106 -2.79 -5.31 -18.30
N CYS A 107 -2.63 -5.22 -19.62
CA CYS A 107 -1.32 -5.18 -20.25
C CYS A 107 -0.65 -3.84 -19.94
N ILE A 108 0.47 -3.86 -19.24
CA ILE A 108 1.26 -2.64 -18.94
C ILE A 108 1.77 -1.94 -20.20
N GLU A 109 1.90 -2.67 -21.32
CA GLU A 109 2.31 -2.09 -22.61
C GLU A 109 1.15 -1.66 -23.50
N SER A 110 -0.11 -1.83 -23.07
CA SER A 110 -1.23 -1.22 -23.78
C SER A 110 -1.10 0.31 -23.71
N PRO A 111 -0.99 1.01 -24.87
CA PRO A 111 -0.93 2.47 -24.88
C PRO A 111 -2.15 3.09 -24.21
N GLU A 112 -3.33 2.51 -24.42
CA GLU A 112 -4.59 2.96 -23.84
C GLU A 112 -4.57 2.85 -22.31
N PHE A 113 -4.05 1.74 -21.77
CA PHE A 113 -3.91 1.56 -20.32
C PHE A 113 -2.90 2.54 -19.72
N ARG A 114 -1.75 2.74 -20.37
CA ARG A 114 -0.73 3.69 -19.91
C ARG A 114 -1.28 5.11 -19.87
N GLU A 115 -1.94 5.55 -20.95
CA GLU A 115 -2.55 6.88 -21.02
C GLU A 115 -3.63 7.06 -19.95
N TRP A 116 -4.56 6.11 -19.85
CA TRP A 116 -5.65 6.17 -18.89
C TRP A 116 -5.14 6.17 -17.45
N SER A 117 -4.23 5.25 -17.10
CA SER A 117 -3.71 5.15 -15.72
C SER A 117 -2.93 6.39 -15.31
N LEU A 118 -2.18 7.01 -16.23
CA LEU A 118 -1.53 8.29 -15.98
C LEU A 118 -2.53 9.40 -15.70
N GLU A 119 -3.60 9.52 -16.49
CA GLU A 119 -4.61 10.55 -16.22
C GLU A 119 -5.42 10.27 -14.96
N PHE A 120 -5.64 9.00 -14.62
CA PHE A 120 -6.24 8.63 -13.34
C PHE A 120 -5.42 9.16 -12.17
N ILE A 121 -4.10 8.93 -12.17
CA ILE A 121 -3.19 9.45 -11.14
C ILE A 121 -3.17 10.98 -11.14
N ARG A 122 -3.07 11.62 -12.31
CA ARG A 122 -3.10 13.10 -12.40
C ARG A 122 -4.39 13.67 -11.82
N THR A 123 -5.53 13.07 -12.15
CA THR A 123 -6.84 13.49 -11.62
C THR A 123 -6.91 13.33 -10.11
N LEU A 124 -6.46 12.18 -9.60
CA LEU A 124 -6.44 11.92 -8.16
C LEU A 124 -5.59 12.96 -7.41
N ILE A 125 -4.41 13.30 -7.91
CA ILE A 125 -3.57 14.30 -7.26
C ILE A 125 -4.16 15.69 -7.47
N ARG A 126 -4.47 16.11 -8.70
CA ARG A 126 -5.00 17.45 -8.97
C ARG A 126 -6.27 17.80 -8.19
N ASP A 127 -7.19 16.84 -8.04
CA ASP A 127 -8.53 17.12 -7.54
C ASP A 127 -8.66 16.96 -6.01
N TYR A 128 -7.67 16.35 -5.34
CA TYR A 128 -7.72 16.10 -3.90
C TYR A 128 -6.42 16.49 -3.20
N GLU A 129 -6.50 17.22 -2.09
CA GLU A 129 -5.36 17.67 -1.28
C GLU A 129 -4.75 16.52 -0.46
N VAL A 130 -4.08 15.59 -1.13
CA VAL A 130 -3.36 14.46 -0.51
C VAL A 130 -1.91 14.83 -0.22
N ASP A 131 -1.36 14.30 0.88
CA ASP A 131 -0.01 14.56 1.38
C ASP A 131 1.01 13.48 0.97
N GLY A 132 0.52 12.31 0.56
CA GLY A 132 1.37 11.21 0.15
C GLY A 132 0.66 10.15 -0.67
N ILE A 133 1.44 9.22 -1.20
CA ILE A 133 1.01 8.06 -1.97
C ILE A 133 1.62 6.80 -1.39
N ILE A 134 0.83 5.74 -1.30
CA ILE A 134 1.31 4.39 -1.05
C ILE A 134 0.99 3.52 -2.27
N TRP A 135 2.02 3.07 -2.96
CA TRP A 135 1.92 2.02 -3.98
C TRP A 135 1.82 0.67 -3.28
N ASP A 136 0.59 0.17 -3.16
CA ASP A 136 0.27 -1.08 -2.45
C ASP A 136 0.44 -2.29 -3.38
N GLU A 137 1.41 -3.14 -3.02
CA GLU A 137 1.70 -4.47 -3.56
C GLU A 137 1.46 -4.60 -5.07
N PRO A 138 2.38 -4.08 -5.92
CA PRO A 138 2.33 -4.33 -7.35
C PRO A 138 2.19 -5.83 -7.65
N LYS A 139 1.15 -6.18 -8.43
CA LYS A 139 0.76 -7.57 -8.72
C LYS A 139 1.26 -8.00 -10.09
N ALA A 140 1.59 -9.29 -10.18
CA ALA A 140 2.01 -9.94 -11.41
C ALA A 140 3.20 -9.24 -12.08
N ALA A 141 4.16 -8.80 -11.26
CA ALA A 141 5.25 -7.93 -11.68
C ALA A 141 6.28 -8.59 -12.60
N ASP A 142 6.32 -9.92 -12.66
CA ASP A 142 7.17 -10.70 -13.54
C ASP A 142 6.35 -11.60 -14.50
N PHE A 143 5.06 -11.31 -14.66
CA PHE A 143 4.14 -12.14 -15.44
C PHE A 143 4.27 -11.87 -16.95
N VAL A 144 4.92 -12.80 -17.65
CA VAL A 144 5.10 -12.78 -19.12
C VAL A 144 3.78 -13.07 -19.82
N THR A 145 3.48 -12.35 -20.91
CA THR A 145 2.19 -12.43 -21.62
C THR A 145 2.35 -12.48 -23.14
N ARG A 146 1.43 -13.08 -23.87
CA ARG A 146 1.39 -12.98 -25.34
C ARG A 146 0.53 -11.82 -25.85
N HIS A 147 0.16 -10.88 -24.99
CA HIS A 147 -0.63 -9.72 -25.40
C HIS A 147 0.06 -8.98 -26.57
N PRO A 148 -0.65 -8.64 -27.67
CA PRO A 148 -0.04 -8.04 -28.86
C PRO A 148 0.78 -6.78 -28.57
N ALA A 149 0.32 -5.93 -27.65
CA ALA A 149 1.05 -4.72 -27.26
C ALA A 149 2.40 -5.03 -26.57
N ALA A 150 2.48 -6.10 -25.76
CA ALA A 150 3.73 -6.49 -25.12
C ALA A 150 4.72 -7.06 -26.14
N VAL A 151 4.26 -7.88 -27.08
CA VAL A 151 5.10 -8.40 -28.18
C VAL A 151 5.60 -7.25 -29.07
N ALA A 152 4.74 -6.27 -29.37
CA ALA A 152 5.11 -5.12 -30.17
C ALA A 152 6.13 -4.19 -29.47
N ALA A 153 5.96 -3.97 -28.15
CA ALA A 153 6.82 -3.07 -27.39
C ALA A 153 8.16 -3.69 -27.00
N LEU A 154 8.17 -4.98 -26.63
CA LEU A 154 9.36 -5.66 -26.07
C LEU A 154 10.07 -6.58 -27.08
N GLY A 155 9.47 -6.80 -28.25
CA GLY A 155 9.98 -7.69 -29.29
C GLY A 155 9.72 -9.18 -29.00
N GLU A 156 10.16 -10.04 -29.92
CA GLU A 156 10.08 -11.48 -29.71
C GLU A 156 11.13 -11.96 -28.69
N GLY A 157 10.75 -12.92 -27.84
CA GLY A 157 11.67 -13.54 -26.88
C GLY A 157 11.95 -12.74 -25.61
N TYR A 158 11.19 -11.67 -25.35
CA TYR A 158 11.26 -10.97 -24.06
C TYR A 158 10.90 -11.92 -22.90
N GLY A 159 11.47 -11.64 -21.73
CA GLY A 159 11.31 -12.45 -20.53
C GLY A 159 10.89 -11.66 -19.31
N LYS A 160 10.84 -12.34 -18.15
CA LYS A 160 10.45 -11.76 -16.85
C LYS A 160 11.15 -10.44 -16.54
N GLU A 161 12.45 -10.36 -16.81
CA GLU A 161 13.27 -9.16 -16.56
C GLU A 161 12.77 -7.91 -17.30
N HIS A 162 12.27 -8.09 -18.52
CA HIS A 162 11.74 -7.01 -19.34
C HIS A 162 10.40 -6.51 -18.78
N ILE A 163 9.55 -7.44 -18.31
CA ILE A 163 8.27 -7.10 -17.66
C ILE A 163 8.50 -6.41 -16.32
N CYS A 164 9.43 -6.91 -15.49
CA CYS A 164 9.80 -6.27 -14.23
C CYS A 164 10.24 -4.81 -14.47
N ARG A 165 11.12 -4.59 -15.46
CA ARG A 165 11.60 -3.25 -15.80
C ARG A 165 10.47 -2.35 -16.28
N SER A 166 9.67 -2.82 -17.22
CA SER A 166 8.62 -1.99 -17.82
C SER A 166 7.51 -1.65 -16.81
N PHE A 167 7.24 -2.54 -15.86
CA PHE A 167 6.29 -2.24 -14.79
C PHE A 167 6.87 -1.28 -13.74
N ALA A 168 8.16 -1.42 -13.39
CA ALA A 168 8.82 -0.43 -12.53
C ALA A 168 8.85 0.95 -13.20
N GLU A 169 9.11 1.02 -14.51
CA GLU A 169 9.03 2.27 -15.30
C GLU A 169 7.63 2.88 -15.26
N LEU A 170 6.57 2.06 -15.40
CA LEU A 170 5.19 2.55 -15.27
C LEU A 170 4.89 3.14 -13.87
N ILE A 171 5.36 2.50 -12.79
CA ILE A 171 5.25 3.05 -11.43
C ILE A 171 6.05 4.36 -11.31
N GLY A 172 7.22 4.44 -11.95
CA GLY A 172 8.03 5.65 -12.05
C GLY A 172 7.30 6.78 -12.78
N ASP A 173 6.59 6.47 -13.87
CA ASP A 173 5.78 7.41 -14.63
C ASP A 173 4.60 7.93 -13.78
N TRP A 174 3.89 7.04 -13.07
CA TRP A 174 2.83 7.43 -12.15
C TRP A 174 3.35 8.32 -11.02
N THR A 175 4.47 7.97 -10.40
CA THR A 175 5.12 8.74 -9.34
C THR A 175 5.56 10.12 -9.83
N SER A 176 6.16 10.17 -11.01
CA SER A 176 6.60 11.42 -11.64
C SER A 176 5.41 12.31 -11.98
N ALA A 177 4.33 11.76 -12.54
CA ALA A 177 3.13 12.50 -12.85
C ALA A 177 2.47 13.10 -11.59
N ALA A 178 2.44 12.34 -10.49
CA ALA A 178 1.97 12.84 -9.20
C ALA A 178 2.83 14.00 -8.67
N ARG A 179 4.15 13.83 -8.64
CA ARG A 179 5.08 14.86 -8.13
C ARG A 179 5.21 16.09 -9.01
N GLN A 180 4.88 16.01 -10.31
CA GLN A 180 4.76 17.19 -11.16
C GLN A 180 3.63 18.11 -10.70
N ILE A 181 2.57 17.56 -10.10
CA ILE A 181 1.43 18.33 -9.58
C ILE A 181 1.69 18.76 -8.14
N ARG A 182 2.16 17.85 -7.28
CA ARG A 182 2.53 18.13 -5.88
C ARG A 182 3.95 17.61 -5.57
N PRO A 183 4.99 18.44 -5.72
CA PRO A 183 6.39 18.02 -5.55
C PRO A 183 6.74 17.51 -4.14
N GLU A 184 5.98 17.91 -3.13
CA GLU A 184 6.17 17.59 -1.72
C GLU A 184 5.58 16.26 -1.26
N LEU A 185 4.90 15.52 -2.16
CA LEU A 185 4.27 14.24 -1.84
C LEU A 185 5.29 13.25 -1.25
N ILE A 186 4.94 12.68 -0.09
CA ILE A 186 5.65 11.53 0.46
C ILE A 186 5.20 10.28 -0.28
N VAL A 187 6.13 9.52 -0.86
CA VAL A 187 5.81 8.34 -1.66
C VAL A 187 6.43 7.10 -1.07
N SER A 188 5.60 6.12 -0.74
CA SER A 188 6.03 4.81 -0.24
C SER A 188 5.58 3.71 -1.21
N ILE A 189 6.36 2.65 -1.29
CA ILE A 189 5.98 1.42 -1.98
C ILE A 189 6.24 0.24 -1.08
N PHE A 190 5.31 -0.70 -1.05
CA PHE A 190 5.60 -2.00 -0.47
C PHE A 190 5.17 -3.13 -1.39
N ASN A 191 5.89 -4.22 -1.30
CA ASN A 191 5.73 -5.38 -2.17
C ASN A 191 5.35 -6.59 -1.33
N MET A 192 4.77 -7.59 -1.99
CA MET A 192 4.65 -8.91 -1.36
C MET A 192 6.04 -9.51 -1.12
N PRO A 193 6.24 -10.25 -0.02
CA PRO A 193 7.51 -10.93 0.28
C PRO A 193 8.03 -11.84 -0.85
N HIS A 194 7.13 -12.40 -1.66
CA HIS A 194 7.47 -13.31 -2.76
C HIS A 194 7.69 -12.60 -4.12
N THR A 195 7.49 -11.27 -4.19
CA THR A 195 7.81 -10.49 -5.40
C THR A 195 9.30 -10.59 -5.71
N SER A 196 9.65 -10.69 -7.00
CA SER A 196 11.03 -10.84 -7.46
C SER A 196 11.96 -9.76 -6.89
N PRO A 197 13.13 -10.11 -6.32
CA PRO A 197 14.15 -9.14 -5.87
C PRO A 197 14.57 -8.16 -6.96
N GLN A 198 14.57 -8.60 -8.22
CA GLN A 198 14.85 -7.70 -9.34
C GLN A 198 13.84 -6.55 -9.40
N PHE A 199 12.54 -6.85 -9.25
CA PHE A 199 11.49 -5.84 -9.35
C PHE A 199 11.47 -4.92 -8.12
N THR A 200 11.63 -5.48 -6.92
CA THR A 200 11.59 -4.68 -5.68
C THR A 200 12.81 -3.76 -5.58
N GLY A 201 14.00 -4.21 -5.99
CA GLY A 201 15.18 -3.38 -6.13
C GLY A 201 14.98 -2.24 -7.14
N LEU A 202 14.44 -2.55 -8.33
CA LEU A 202 14.10 -1.51 -9.31
C LEU A 202 13.16 -0.46 -8.73
N CYS A 203 12.12 -0.88 -8.01
CA CYS A 203 11.15 0.02 -7.36
C CYS A 203 11.80 0.90 -6.28
N ALA A 204 12.65 0.32 -5.42
CA ALA A 204 13.38 1.07 -4.40
C ALA A 204 14.32 2.13 -5.01
N GLY A 205 14.82 1.89 -6.22
CA GLY A 205 15.66 2.80 -6.99
C GLY A 205 14.92 3.82 -7.87
N LEU A 206 13.59 3.80 -7.92
CA LEU A 206 12.83 4.74 -8.75
C LEU A 206 12.95 6.18 -8.21
N PRO A 207 13.27 7.17 -9.06
CA PRO A 207 13.22 8.57 -8.66
C PRO A 207 11.85 8.94 -8.10
N GLY A 208 11.84 9.52 -6.91
CA GLY A 208 10.64 9.99 -6.25
C GLY A 208 9.99 8.99 -5.28
N ILE A 209 10.51 7.78 -5.14
CA ILE A 209 10.16 6.87 -4.04
C ILE A 209 10.99 7.26 -2.81
N ASP A 210 10.33 7.59 -1.69
CA ASP A 210 11.01 7.96 -0.45
C ASP A 210 11.25 6.77 0.47
N TYR A 211 10.31 5.81 0.47
CA TYR A 211 10.33 4.61 1.31
C TYR A 211 9.96 3.35 0.52
N ALA A 212 10.68 2.25 0.76
CA ALA A 212 10.41 0.95 0.16
C ALA A 212 10.44 -0.18 1.21
N GLY A 213 9.64 -1.21 1.01
CA GLY A 213 9.66 -2.36 1.90
C GLY A 213 8.56 -3.40 1.64
N PHE A 214 8.10 -4.02 2.71
CA PHE A 214 7.16 -5.14 2.67
C PHE A 214 6.12 -5.00 3.77
N ASP A 215 4.99 -5.64 3.53
CA ASP A 215 4.00 -5.97 4.54
C ASP A 215 4.31 -7.32 5.18
N GLY A 216 3.85 -7.49 6.42
CA GLY A 216 3.77 -8.82 7.01
C GLY A 216 3.28 -9.11 8.42
N GLY A 217 2.95 -10.38 8.64
CA GLY A 217 2.37 -10.84 9.89
C GLY A 217 3.44 -10.94 10.97
N LEU A 218 2.99 -11.11 12.20
CA LEU A 218 3.86 -11.34 13.37
C LEU A 218 3.37 -12.51 14.23
N SER A 219 2.34 -13.22 13.80
CA SER A 219 1.78 -14.41 14.44
C SER A 219 1.05 -15.26 13.41
N LEU A 220 0.54 -16.42 13.83
CA LEU A 220 -0.42 -17.15 13.02
C LEU A 220 -1.71 -16.32 12.90
N GLN A 221 -2.40 -16.50 11.78
CA GLN A 221 -3.62 -15.78 11.43
C GLN A 221 -4.75 -16.76 11.16
N SER A 222 -5.99 -16.30 11.28
CA SER A 222 -7.20 -17.06 10.96
C SER A 222 -8.24 -16.12 10.36
N TYR A 223 -8.86 -16.51 9.25
CA TYR A 223 -9.99 -15.80 8.67
C TYR A 223 -11.27 -16.03 9.49
N PHE A 224 -11.38 -17.17 10.17
CA PHE A 224 -12.54 -17.49 10.98
C PHE A 224 -12.19 -18.50 12.09
N HIS A 225 -12.98 -19.57 12.25
CA HIS A 225 -12.82 -20.59 13.29
C HIS A 225 -11.88 -21.73 12.91
N GLU A 226 -11.15 -21.63 11.80
CA GLU A 226 -10.12 -22.60 11.44
C GLU A 226 -8.92 -22.55 12.40
N THR A 227 -8.09 -23.59 12.34
CA THR A 227 -6.82 -23.57 13.06
C THR A 227 -5.93 -22.45 12.50
N PRO A 228 -5.41 -21.55 13.35
CA PRO A 228 -4.53 -20.48 12.89
C PRO A 228 -3.32 -21.03 12.13
N SER A 229 -2.97 -20.37 11.04
CA SER A 229 -1.85 -20.77 10.19
C SER A 229 -1.06 -19.58 9.69
N LYS A 230 0.15 -19.83 9.19
CA LYS A 230 0.99 -18.78 8.62
C LYS A 230 0.61 -18.58 7.15
N HIS A 231 -0.07 -17.48 6.84
CA HIS A 231 -0.48 -17.17 5.47
C HIS A 231 0.63 -16.51 4.64
N LYS A 232 1.59 -15.86 5.31
CA LYS A 232 2.68 -15.16 4.64
C LYS A 232 3.94 -15.06 5.51
N PRO A 233 5.10 -14.72 4.91
CA PRO A 233 6.29 -14.40 5.67
C PRO A 233 6.04 -13.27 6.68
N TYR A 234 6.71 -13.37 7.82
CA TYR A 234 6.69 -12.35 8.85
C TYR A 234 7.66 -11.21 8.49
N LEU A 235 7.41 -10.01 9.03
CA LEU A 235 8.28 -8.85 8.78
C LEU A 235 9.75 -9.12 9.15
N MET A 236 10.00 -9.86 10.24
CA MET A 236 11.37 -10.22 10.63
C MET A 236 12.12 -11.03 9.57
N GLU A 237 11.39 -11.82 8.75
CA GLU A 237 11.99 -12.66 7.72
C GLU A 237 12.35 -11.87 6.46
N THR A 238 11.66 -10.74 6.21
CA THR A 238 11.91 -9.87 5.05
C THR A 238 12.80 -8.67 5.39
N TRP A 239 12.98 -8.34 6.66
CA TRP A 239 13.65 -7.09 7.06
C TRP A 239 15.08 -6.94 6.54
N ALA A 240 15.88 -8.01 6.55
CA ALA A 240 17.25 -7.96 6.02
C ALA A 240 17.27 -7.61 4.52
N ARG A 241 16.27 -8.07 3.77
CA ARG A 241 16.08 -7.73 2.35
C ARG A 241 15.67 -6.26 2.20
N THR A 242 14.74 -5.76 3.01
CA THR A 242 14.37 -4.33 3.04
C THR A 242 15.59 -3.44 3.22
N LEU A 243 16.45 -3.75 4.21
CA LEU A 243 17.66 -2.99 4.49
C LEU A 243 18.61 -2.95 3.29
N ASN A 244 18.86 -4.11 2.67
CA ASN A 244 19.76 -4.20 1.53
C ASN A 244 19.24 -3.42 0.32
N GLU A 245 17.98 -3.66 -0.08
CA GLU A 245 17.38 -3.00 -1.26
C GLU A 245 17.27 -1.47 -1.06
N CYS A 246 16.93 -1.02 0.15
CA CYS A 246 16.87 0.42 0.44
C CYS A 246 18.26 1.07 0.49
N ALA A 247 19.25 0.40 1.09
CA ALA A 247 20.61 0.92 1.20
C ALA A 247 21.31 1.06 -0.17
N GLU A 248 21.11 0.09 -1.08
CA GLU A 248 21.63 0.12 -2.45
C GLU A 248 21.14 1.33 -3.26
N HIS A 249 19.96 1.84 -2.91
CA HIS A 249 19.27 2.90 -3.65
C HIS A 249 19.10 4.22 -2.90
N HIS A 250 19.67 4.33 -1.68
CA HIS A 250 19.50 5.49 -0.79
C HIS A 250 18.02 5.82 -0.51
N CYS A 251 17.17 4.80 -0.47
CA CYS A 251 15.76 4.87 -0.14
C CYS A 251 15.56 4.64 1.37
N GLY A 252 14.45 5.14 1.91
CA GLY A 252 14.07 4.89 3.30
C GLY A 252 13.40 3.54 3.44
N THR A 253 13.40 3.00 4.65
CA THR A 253 12.79 1.70 4.92
C THR A 253 11.30 1.85 5.27
N PHE A 254 10.49 0.95 4.73
CA PHE A 254 9.06 0.85 5.01
C PHE A 254 8.71 -0.52 5.63
N ALA A 255 7.75 -0.54 6.56
CA ALA A 255 7.10 -1.77 7.00
C ALA A 255 5.62 -1.55 7.28
N LEU A 256 4.76 -2.45 6.77
CA LEU A 256 3.35 -2.53 7.16
C LEU A 256 3.15 -3.74 8.09
N ILE A 257 2.80 -3.48 9.34
CA ILE A 257 2.40 -4.50 10.31
C ILE A 257 1.00 -4.98 9.95
N GLU A 258 0.87 -6.29 9.72
CA GLU A 258 -0.45 -6.92 9.68
C GLU A 258 -0.89 -7.36 11.07
N ASN A 259 -1.54 -6.44 11.78
CA ASN A 259 -2.29 -6.69 13.00
C ASN A 259 -3.75 -7.08 12.69
N MET A 260 -3.93 -7.97 11.71
CA MET A 260 -5.22 -8.40 11.17
C MET A 260 -5.37 -9.92 11.17
N LEU A 261 -6.61 -10.41 11.07
CA LEU A 261 -6.93 -11.85 11.14
C LEU A 261 -6.37 -12.48 12.43
N LEU A 262 -6.38 -11.71 13.53
CA LEU A 262 -5.69 -12.06 14.77
C LEU A 262 -6.65 -12.76 15.75
N PRO A 263 -6.51 -14.08 15.94
CA PRO A 263 -7.25 -14.79 16.99
C PRO A 263 -6.69 -14.46 18.37
N ALA A 264 -7.53 -14.51 19.40
CA ALA A 264 -7.14 -14.18 20.78
C ALA A 264 -5.99 -15.07 21.28
N SER A 265 -5.95 -16.32 20.84
CA SER A 265 -4.88 -17.29 21.17
C SER A 265 -3.49 -16.89 20.63
N GLN A 266 -3.40 -15.90 19.74
CA GLN A 266 -2.14 -15.45 19.15
C GLN A 266 -1.69 -14.06 19.68
N HIS A 267 -2.44 -13.43 20.58
CA HIS A 267 -2.11 -12.11 21.11
C HIS A 267 -0.73 -12.03 21.78
N GLU A 268 -0.39 -13.01 22.62
CA GLU A 268 0.91 -13.05 23.30
C GLU A 268 2.06 -13.19 22.30
N THR A 269 1.96 -14.13 21.36
CA THR A 269 2.96 -14.33 20.31
C THR A 269 3.09 -13.10 19.40
N PHE A 270 1.98 -12.46 19.04
CA PHE A 270 1.98 -11.23 18.27
C PHE A 270 2.71 -10.11 19.03
N ALA A 271 2.40 -9.92 20.31
CA ALA A 271 3.02 -8.91 21.15
C ALA A 271 4.54 -9.10 21.26
N GLU A 272 4.99 -10.32 21.56
CA GLU A 272 6.42 -10.65 21.67
C GLU A 272 7.18 -10.39 20.36
N ASN A 273 6.59 -10.82 19.24
CA ASN A 273 7.21 -10.65 17.93
C ASN A 273 7.20 -9.19 17.46
N LEU A 274 6.15 -8.42 17.77
CA LEU A 274 6.11 -6.98 17.47
C LEU A 274 7.15 -6.21 18.28
N GLU A 275 7.27 -6.51 19.58
CA GLU A 275 8.30 -5.92 20.43
C GLU A 275 9.71 -6.24 19.90
N SER A 276 9.97 -7.51 19.56
CA SER A 276 11.25 -7.96 19.00
C SER A 276 11.58 -7.25 17.67
N PHE A 277 10.60 -7.18 16.77
CA PHE A 277 10.74 -6.50 15.48
C PHE A 277 11.05 -5.02 15.69
N LEU A 278 10.24 -4.29 16.47
CA LEU A 278 10.47 -2.85 16.66
C LEU A 278 11.78 -2.57 17.41
N LYS A 279 12.22 -3.42 18.34
CA LYS A 279 13.54 -3.25 18.98
C LYS A 279 14.71 -3.31 17.99
N SER A 280 14.59 -4.09 16.92
CA SER A 280 15.68 -4.36 15.97
C SER A 280 15.59 -3.58 14.67
N ALA A 281 14.38 -3.37 14.14
CA ALA A 281 14.16 -2.87 12.78
C ALA A 281 14.16 -1.33 12.68
N GLN A 282 13.38 -0.66 13.54
CA GLN A 282 13.15 0.79 13.52
C GLN A 282 12.91 1.37 12.11
N PRO A 283 11.82 0.99 11.40
CA PRO A 283 11.55 1.47 10.05
C PRO A 283 11.44 2.99 9.96
N ASP A 284 11.91 3.60 8.87
CA ASP A 284 11.75 5.06 8.68
C ASP A 284 10.29 5.45 8.49
N HIS A 285 9.51 4.59 7.83
CA HIS A 285 8.05 4.69 7.72
C HIS A 285 7.42 3.38 8.17
N LEU A 286 6.72 3.42 9.30
CA LEU A 286 5.93 2.32 9.83
C LEU A 286 4.45 2.55 9.54
N ALA A 287 3.75 1.50 9.11
CA ALA A 287 2.30 1.49 9.02
C ALA A 287 1.73 0.30 9.81
N CYS A 288 0.53 0.46 10.34
CA CYS A 288 -0.27 -0.62 10.91
C CYS A 288 -1.75 -0.33 10.67
N TYR A 289 -2.59 -1.36 10.68
CA TYR A 289 -4.01 -1.15 10.52
C TYR A 289 -4.60 -0.48 11.77
N TYR A 290 -5.42 0.55 11.57
CA TYR A 290 -6.26 1.09 12.64
C TYR A 290 -7.56 0.29 12.67
N TYR A 291 -7.72 -0.55 13.70
CA TYR A 291 -8.79 -1.54 13.80
C TYR A 291 -8.89 -2.43 12.56
N ALA A 292 -7.91 -3.32 12.40
CA ALA A 292 -7.85 -4.23 11.28
C ALA A 292 -9.04 -5.21 11.22
N HIS A 293 -9.39 -5.67 10.02
CA HIS A 293 -10.48 -6.63 9.84
C HIS A 293 -10.17 -7.99 10.47
N ASP A 294 -11.25 -8.69 10.86
CA ASP A 294 -11.27 -10.08 11.35
C ASP A 294 -10.36 -10.39 12.54
N ASN A 295 -10.11 -9.40 13.39
CA ASN A 295 -9.56 -9.65 14.74
C ASN A 295 -10.66 -10.19 15.66
N GLU A 296 -10.38 -11.25 16.41
CA GLU A 296 -11.36 -11.88 17.31
C GLU A 296 -11.74 -10.95 18.48
N VAL A 297 -10.78 -10.19 19.00
CA VAL A 297 -10.97 -9.18 20.05
C VAL A 297 -10.31 -7.86 19.59
N PRO A 298 -10.99 -7.07 18.74
CA PRO A 298 -10.36 -5.96 18.00
C PRO A 298 -9.82 -4.85 18.91
N GLU A 299 -10.51 -4.55 20.02
CA GLU A 299 -10.04 -3.57 21.02
C GLU A 299 -8.70 -3.99 21.64
N GLU A 300 -8.56 -5.26 22.00
CA GLU A 300 -7.35 -5.78 22.61
C GLU A 300 -6.20 -5.83 21.59
N ALA A 301 -6.48 -6.25 20.36
CA ALA A 301 -5.49 -6.25 19.28
C ALA A 301 -4.96 -4.84 18.96
N GLN A 302 -5.86 -3.85 18.87
CA GLN A 302 -5.48 -2.45 18.66
C GLN A 302 -4.66 -1.92 19.84
N LYS A 303 -5.10 -2.20 21.08
CA LYS A 303 -4.38 -1.80 22.29
C LYS A 303 -2.97 -2.39 22.34
N ILE A 304 -2.81 -3.70 22.15
CA ILE A 304 -1.50 -4.37 22.13
C ILE A 304 -0.59 -3.73 21.08
N THR A 305 -1.11 -3.52 19.87
CA THR A 305 -0.36 -2.92 18.75
C THR A 305 0.16 -1.53 19.14
N MET A 306 -0.72 -0.66 19.62
CA MET A 306 -0.37 0.73 19.92
C MET A 306 0.49 0.88 21.17
N ASP A 307 0.25 0.11 22.24
CA ASP A 307 1.10 0.12 23.44
C ASP A 307 2.57 -0.19 23.08
N ILE A 308 2.79 -1.16 22.19
CA ILE A 308 4.13 -1.58 21.78
C ILE A 308 4.74 -0.56 20.81
N ILE A 309 3.97 -0.02 19.87
CA ILE A 309 4.42 1.06 18.98
C ILE A 309 4.83 2.31 19.79
N HIS A 310 4.03 2.74 20.76
CA HIS A 310 4.38 3.88 21.62
C HIS A 310 5.72 3.65 22.31
N LYS A 311 5.83 2.53 23.02
CA LYS A 311 7.00 2.19 23.82
C LYS A 311 8.29 2.00 23.02
N PHE A 312 8.21 1.47 21.80
CA PHE A 312 9.39 1.05 21.05
C PHE A 312 9.65 1.81 19.76
N TYR A 313 8.68 2.56 19.23
CA TYR A 313 8.82 3.30 17.98
C TYR A 313 8.73 4.82 18.18
N LEU A 314 7.74 5.31 18.93
CA LEU A 314 7.52 6.75 19.14
C LEU A 314 8.38 7.34 20.27
N ASP A 315 8.57 6.62 21.39
CA ASP A 315 9.36 7.09 22.54
C ASP A 315 10.89 7.02 22.32
N LYS A 316 11.36 6.79 21.09
CA LYS A 316 12.78 6.63 20.73
C LYS A 316 13.22 7.56 19.60
#